data_AF-A0A800JY23-F1
#
_entry.id   AF-A0A800JY23-F1
#
_cell.length_a   1.000
_cell.length_b   1.000
_cell.length_c   1.000
_cell.angle_alpha   90.00
_cell.angle_beta   90.00
_cell.angle_gamma   90.00
#
_symmetry.space_group_name_H-M   'P 1'
#
loop_
_entity.id
_entity.type
_entity.pdbx_description
1 polymer ?
#
loop_
_entity_poly.entity_id
_entity_poly.type
_entity_poly.pdbx_seq_one_letter_code
_entity_poly.pdbx_strand_id
1 'polypeptide(L)'
;DLLKKAKGDTKVVVNLFDGGERDRVSLSLDGGLPVLMRYVVRTDPFVERAYRRFADTPDAFPRPAMSAHIWEFDFPESPEPGIHSVVVETEDEFGQRQRGAFSFEVTVGAP
;
A
#
# COMPACT_ATOMS: atom_id res chain seq x y z
N ASP A 1 26.29 2.51 10.05
CA ASP A 1 25.80 2.33 8.68
C ASP A 1 24.56 1.43 8.67
N LEU A 2 23.51 1.91 9.36
CA LEU A 2 22.30 1.15 9.72
C LEU A 2 21.26 1.06 8.58
N LEU A 3 21.64 1.47 7.37
CA LEU A 3 20.73 1.69 6.25
C LEU A 3 20.68 0.54 5.22
N LYS A 4 21.32 -0.59 5.50
CA LYS A 4 21.24 -1.80 4.65
C LYS A 4 20.53 -2.96 5.35
N LYS A 5 19.39 -2.68 5.98
CA LYS A 5 18.54 -3.74 6.53
C LYS A 5 17.64 -4.30 5.44
N ALA A 6 18.26 -4.95 4.44
CA ALA A 6 17.67 -5.52 3.22
C ALA A 6 16.38 -4.78 2.76
N LYS A 7 15.45 -5.36 2.03
CA LYS A 7 14.19 -4.68 1.70
C LYS A 7 13.20 -5.80 1.47
N GLY A 8 12.23 -5.95 2.38
CA GLY A 8 11.19 -6.95 2.23
C GLY A 8 10.46 -6.75 0.89
N ASP A 9 10.07 -7.85 0.24
CA ASP A 9 9.31 -7.78 -1.01
C ASP A 9 7.83 -7.40 -0.77
N THR A 10 7.35 -7.57 0.47
CA THR A 10 6.01 -7.17 0.89
C THR A 10 5.88 -5.65 1.03
N LYS A 11 4.81 -5.09 0.47
CA LYS A 11 4.50 -3.66 0.57
C LYS A 11 3.06 -3.43 0.98
N VAL A 12 2.83 -2.40 1.76
CA VAL A 12 1.51 -1.76 1.85
C VAL A 12 1.44 -0.74 0.72
N VAL A 13 0.40 -0.84 -0.10
CA VAL A 13 0.16 0.04 -1.24
C VAL A 13 -1.18 0.74 -1.04
N VAL A 14 -1.16 2.06 -1.11
CA VAL A 14 -2.35 2.91 -1.00
C VAL A 14 -2.60 3.57 -2.34
N ASN A 15 -3.85 3.47 -2.81
CA ASN A 15 -4.37 4.25 -3.91
C ASN A 15 -5.25 5.37 -3.33
N LEU A 16 -4.84 6.63 -3.51
CA LEU A 16 -5.60 7.79 -3.05
C LEU A 16 -6.46 8.33 -4.20
N PHE A 17 -7.78 8.35 -4.02
CA PHE A 17 -8.68 8.90 -5.02
C PHE A 17 -8.36 10.37 -5.31
N ASP A 18 -8.25 10.72 -6.60
CA ASP A 18 -7.88 12.04 -7.09
C ASP A 18 -6.55 12.58 -6.50
N GLY A 19 -5.65 11.67 -6.14
CA GLY A 19 -4.38 12.02 -5.51
C GLY A 19 -3.31 12.49 -6.49
N GLY A 20 -2.35 13.26 -6.01
CA GLY A 20 -1.20 13.73 -6.78
C GLY A 20 0.08 13.88 -5.94
N GLU A 21 1.19 14.21 -6.61
CA GLU A 21 2.53 14.32 -5.99
C GLU A 21 2.64 15.34 -4.84
N ARG A 22 1.66 16.25 -4.71
CA ARG A 22 1.60 17.27 -3.66
C ARG A 22 0.91 16.77 -2.39
N ASP A 23 0.24 15.64 -2.47
CA ASP A 23 -0.44 15.05 -1.33
C ASP A 23 0.53 14.28 -0.44
N ARG A 24 0.12 14.11 0.81
CA ARG A 24 0.87 13.37 1.81
C ARG A 24 0.06 12.18 2.26
N VAL A 25 0.68 11.02 2.24
CA VAL A 25 0.13 9.79 2.79
C VAL A 25 1.07 9.31 3.87
N SER A 26 0.54 9.08 5.06
CA SER A 26 1.27 8.52 6.19
C SER A 26 0.60 7.25 6.68
N LEU A 27 1.41 6.35 7.24
CA LEU A 27 0.99 5.05 7.75
C LEU A 27 1.48 4.87 9.17
N SER A 28 0.61 4.41 10.06
CA SER A 28 0.95 3.84 11.37
C SER A 28 0.72 2.34 11.32
N LEU A 29 1.76 1.56 11.63
CA LEU A 29 1.71 0.11 11.77
C LEU A 29 1.64 -0.24 13.27
N ASP A 30 0.65 -1.04 13.65
CA ASP A 30 0.47 -1.56 15.01
C ASP A 30 0.47 -0.48 16.11
N GLY A 31 -0.12 0.68 15.80
CA GLY A 31 -0.17 1.83 16.71
C GLY A 31 1.15 2.58 16.88
N GLY A 32 2.17 2.24 16.08
CA GLY A 32 3.43 2.96 16.04
C GLY A 32 3.30 4.39 15.51
N LEU A 33 4.39 5.17 15.60
CA LEU A 33 4.41 6.53 15.06
C LEU A 33 4.12 6.54 13.55
N PRO A 34 3.29 7.46 13.05
CA PRO A 34 3.06 7.61 11.61
C PRO A 34 4.35 7.88 10.86
N VAL A 35 4.54 7.17 9.75
CA VAL A 35 5.66 7.36 8.82
C VAL A 35 5.14 7.76 7.44
N LEU A 36 5.82 8.69 6.77
CA LEU A 36 5.44 9.07 5.40
C LEU A 36 5.67 7.90 4.44
N MET A 37 4.66 7.63 3.62
CA MET A 37 4.75 6.67 2.52
C MET A 37 5.44 7.31 1.32
N ARG A 38 6.06 6.48 0.48
CA ARG A 38 6.76 6.92 -0.74
C ARG A 38 5.77 7.01 -1.89
N TYR A 39 5.60 8.20 -2.45
CA TYR A 39 4.89 8.41 -3.72
C TYR A 39 5.60 7.69 -4.88
N VAL A 40 4.84 6.97 -5.70
CA VAL A 40 5.37 6.26 -6.88
C VAL A 40 4.35 6.29 -8.03
N VAL A 41 4.85 6.44 -9.26
CA VAL A 41 4.04 6.21 -10.47
C VAL A 41 4.22 4.76 -10.89
N ARG A 42 3.15 3.97 -10.77
CA ARG A 42 3.15 2.54 -11.13
C ARG A 42 1.74 2.06 -11.47
N THR A 43 1.63 0.83 -11.96
CA THR A 43 0.37 0.09 -12.02
C THR A 43 -0.10 -0.24 -10.60
N ASP A 44 -1.41 -0.17 -10.36
CA ASP A 44 -2.02 -0.59 -9.11
C ASP A 44 -2.03 -2.13 -8.99
N PRO A 45 -1.40 -2.72 -7.97
CA PRO A 45 -1.38 -4.18 -7.77
C PRO A 45 -2.76 -4.83 -7.63
N PHE A 46 -3.77 -4.11 -7.12
CA PHE A 46 -5.14 -4.59 -7.08
C PHE A 46 -5.70 -4.77 -8.50
N VAL A 47 -5.51 -3.76 -9.36
CA VAL A 47 -5.96 -3.78 -10.76
C VAL A 47 -5.19 -4.83 -11.55
N GLU A 48 -3.88 -4.98 -11.32
CA GLU A 48 -3.09 -6.05 -11.95
C GLU A 48 -3.60 -7.45 -11.60
N ARG A 49 -3.95 -7.70 -10.33
CA ARG A 49 -4.51 -8.98 -9.90
C ARG A 49 -5.88 -9.22 -10.51
N ALA A 50 -6.74 -8.20 -10.54
CA ALA A 50 -8.05 -8.29 -11.16
C ALA A 50 -7.94 -8.60 -12.67
N TYR A 51 -7.07 -7.88 -13.39
CA TYR A 51 -6.78 -8.12 -14.80
C TYR A 51 -6.37 -9.58 -15.08
N ARG A 52 -5.43 -10.13 -14.30
CA ARG A 52 -5.00 -11.53 -14.46
C ARG A 52 -6.11 -12.52 -14.11
N ARG A 53 -6.88 -12.26 -13.05
CA ARG A 53 -7.91 -13.17 -12.55
C ARG A 53 -9.10 -13.30 -13.51
N PHE A 54 -9.48 -12.21 -14.15
CA PHE A 54 -10.65 -12.16 -15.05
C PHE A 54 -10.25 -12.14 -16.53
N ALA A 55 -9.00 -12.50 -16.84
CA ALA A 55 -8.58 -12.68 -18.22
C ALA A 55 -9.50 -13.70 -18.91
N ASP A 56 -9.92 -13.39 -20.14
CA ASP A 56 -10.76 -14.24 -20.98
C ASP A 56 -12.16 -14.54 -20.42
N THR A 57 -12.64 -13.74 -19.45
CA THR A 57 -14.04 -13.78 -18.98
C THR A 57 -14.82 -12.57 -19.51
N PRO A 58 -16.18 -12.61 -19.50
CA PRO A 58 -17.00 -11.43 -19.79
C PRO A 58 -16.76 -10.24 -18.85
N ASP A 59 -16.19 -10.49 -17.67
CA ASP A 59 -15.86 -9.50 -16.64
C ASP A 59 -14.40 -9.03 -16.72
N ALA A 60 -13.75 -9.18 -17.89
CA ALA A 60 -12.36 -8.82 -18.07
C ALA A 60 -12.11 -7.34 -17.76
N PHE A 61 -11.10 -7.10 -16.93
CA PHE A 61 -10.66 -5.74 -16.61
C PHE A 61 -9.83 -5.18 -17.77
N PRO A 62 -9.82 -3.85 -17.97
CA PRO A 62 -8.88 -3.22 -18.89
C PRO A 62 -7.44 -3.49 -18.47
N ARG A 63 -6.51 -3.41 -19.44
CA ARG A 63 -5.08 -3.54 -19.15
C ARG A 63 -4.68 -2.49 -18.09
N PRO A 64 -3.95 -2.88 -17.03
CA PRO A 64 -3.49 -1.93 -16.02
C PRO A 64 -2.65 -0.81 -16.63
N ALA A 65 -2.94 0.43 -16.25
CA ALA A 65 -2.21 1.63 -16.67
C ALA A 65 -1.36 2.20 -15.52
N MET A 66 -0.37 3.02 -15.86
CA MET A 66 0.35 3.83 -14.88
C MET A 66 -0.61 4.77 -14.15
N SER A 67 -0.55 4.77 -12.82
CA SER A 67 -1.31 5.65 -11.96
C SER A 67 -0.38 6.57 -11.19
N ALA A 68 -0.75 7.85 -11.13
CA ALA A 68 -0.12 8.87 -10.31
C ALA A 68 -0.76 8.97 -8.90
N HIS A 69 -1.54 7.95 -8.50
CA HIS A 69 -2.32 7.98 -7.27
C HIS A 69 -1.80 6.96 -6.24
N ILE A 70 -0.53 6.54 -6.35
CA ILE A 70 0.00 5.40 -5.58
C ILE A 70 1.09 5.81 -4.60
N TRP A 71 0.95 5.31 -3.37
CA TRP A 71 1.96 5.41 -2.30
C TRP A 71 2.32 4.03 -1.76
N GLU A 72 3.59 3.86 -1.39
CA GLU A 72 4.12 2.60 -0.88
C GLU A 72 4.81 2.75 0.47
N PHE A 73 4.61 1.75 1.31
CA PHE A 73 5.37 1.50 2.52
C PHE A 73 5.97 0.09 2.44
N ASP A 74 7.28 -0.02 2.65
CA ASP A 74 7.97 -1.30 2.68
C ASP A 74 7.63 -1.99 4.02
N PHE A 75 6.96 -3.14 3.96
CA PHE A 75 6.55 -3.86 5.16
C PHE A 75 7.79 -4.47 5.85
N PRO A 76 7.83 -4.58 7.19
CA PRO A 76 8.95 -5.21 7.88
C PRO A 76 9.25 -6.60 7.33
N GLU A 77 10.54 -6.96 7.22
CA GLU A 77 10.97 -8.23 6.61
C GLU A 77 10.60 -9.46 7.42
N SER A 78 10.51 -9.31 8.74
CA SER A 78 10.18 -10.37 9.68
C SER A 78 9.10 -9.86 10.63
N PRO A 79 7.87 -9.70 10.11
CA PRO A 79 6.73 -9.39 10.95
C PRO A 79 6.48 -10.58 11.88
N GLU A 80 6.24 -10.30 13.16
CA GLU A 80 5.82 -11.34 14.10
C GLU A 80 4.50 -11.96 13.61
N PRO A 81 4.30 -13.28 13.71
CA PRO A 81 3.01 -13.87 13.40
C PRO A 81 1.89 -13.29 14.28
N GLY A 82 0.73 -13.05 13.70
CA GLY A 82 -0.44 -12.52 14.40
C GLY A 82 -1.20 -11.46 13.61
N ILE A 83 -2.14 -10.81 14.30
CA ILE A 83 -2.95 -9.73 13.72
C ILE A 83 -2.15 -8.44 13.77
N HIS A 84 -1.99 -7.82 12.60
CA HIS A 84 -1.46 -6.49 12.44
C HIS A 84 -2.54 -5.50 12.04
N SER A 85 -2.33 -4.24 12.40
CA SER A 85 -3.22 -3.14 12.03
C SER A 85 -2.44 -2.05 11.33
N VAL A 86 -3.05 -1.47 10.30
CA VAL A 86 -2.53 -0.32 9.59
C VAL A 86 -3.57 0.78 9.64
N VAL A 87 -3.14 1.96 10.08
CA VAL A 87 -3.89 3.20 9.97
C VAL A 87 -3.21 4.08 8.95
N VAL A 88 -3.97 4.55 7.96
CA VAL A 88 -3.50 5.48 6.92
C VAL A 88 -4.16 6.82 7.16
N GLU A 89 -3.37 7.89 7.15
CA GLU A 89 -3.85 9.26 7.17
C GLU A 89 -3.33 9.99 5.93
N THR A 90 -4.21 10.71 5.26
CA THR A 90 -3.87 11.49 4.07
C THR A 90 -4.14 12.97 4.29
N GLU A 91 -3.39 13.82 3.61
CA GLU A 91 -3.61 15.25 3.49
C GLU A 91 -3.39 15.64 2.02
N ASP A 92 -4.39 16.24 1.38
CA ASP A 92 -4.27 16.71 -0.01
C ASP A 92 -3.65 18.10 -0.11
N GLU A 93 -3.41 18.59 -1.33
CA GLU A 93 -2.83 19.92 -1.58
C GLU A 93 -3.68 21.10 -1.06
N PHE A 94 -4.95 20.86 -0.71
CA PHE A 94 -5.87 21.83 -0.14
C PHE A 94 -6.03 21.69 1.39
N GLY A 95 -5.30 20.76 2.00
CA GLY A 95 -5.35 20.48 3.44
C GLY A 95 -6.53 19.61 3.88
N GLN A 96 -7.27 19.00 2.95
CA GLN A 96 -8.33 18.05 3.29
C GLN A 96 -7.70 16.75 3.80
N ARG A 97 -8.26 16.18 4.86
CA ARG A 97 -7.71 14.99 5.52
C ARG A 97 -8.68 13.82 5.48
N GLN A 98 -8.14 12.63 5.25
CA GLN A 98 -8.87 11.37 5.34
C GLN A 98 -8.12 10.39 6.24
N ARG A 99 -8.88 9.47 6.85
CA ARG A 99 -8.33 8.40 7.68
C ARG A 99 -8.95 7.06 7.32
N GLY A 100 -8.12 6.09 6.98
CA GLY A 100 -8.50 4.71 6.73
C GLY A 100 -7.82 3.77 7.72
N ALA A 101 -8.42 2.62 7.99
CA ALA A 101 -7.78 1.57 8.77
C ALA A 101 -8.09 0.20 8.16
N PHE A 102 -7.13 -0.71 8.21
CA PHE A 102 -7.34 -2.12 7.89
C PHE A 102 -6.51 -3.01 8.82
N SER A 103 -6.91 -4.27 8.93
CA SER A 103 -6.17 -5.28 9.69
C SER A 103 -5.99 -6.53 8.85
N PHE A 104 -4.90 -7.24 9.10
CA PHE A 104 -4.54 -8.47 8.39
C PHE A 104 -3.77 -9.38 9.33
N GLU A 105 -3.77 -10.68 9.02
CA GLU A 105 -3.05 -11.67 9.78
C GLU A 105 -1.79 -12.10 9.03
N VAL A 106 -0.66 -12.07 9.72
CA VAL A 106 0.59 -12.72 9.29
C VAL A 106 0.58 -14.11 9.90
N THR A 107 0.60 -15.13 9.05
CA THR A 107 0.69 -16.53 9.49
C THR A 107 2.12 -17.03 9.33
N VAL A 108 2.54 -17.98 10.18
CA VAL A 108 3.77 -18.73 9.94
C VAL A 108 3.55 -19.55 8.67
N GLY A 109 4.40 -19.35 7.65
CA GLY A 109 4.33 -20.14 6.43
C GLY A 109 4.37 -21.63 6.78
N ALA A 110 3.42 -22.40 6.24
CA ALA A 110 3.45 -23.85 6.39
C ALA A 110 4.79 -24.38 5.86
N PRO A 111 5.42 -25.37 6.53
CA PRO A 111 6.67 -25.96 6.07
C PRO A 111 6.54 -26.61 4.68
#